data_AF-A0A956C3N5-F1
#
_entry.id   AF-A0A956C3N5-F1
#
_cell.length_a   1.000
_cell.length_b   1.000
_cell.length_c   1.000
_cell.angle_alpha   90.00
_cell.angle_beta   90.00
_cell.angle_gamma   90.00
#
_symmetry.space_group_name_H-M   'P 1'
#
loop_
_entity.id
_entity.type
_entity.pdbx_description
1 polymer ?
#
loop_
_entity_poly.entity_id
_entity_poly.type
_entity_poly.pdbx_seq_one_letter_code
_entity_poly.pdbx_strand_id
1 'polypeptide(L)'
;MHASADVDDVLQEVFVRMQRSLPTLRDDERFGPWVYRVARNAVADHHRRVARHPIADDGATAALLEHDGRADRDVTSAEEELSAYVAGFVAMLDTPYREALTLTELEGTSQAEAARLMGVSLSAMKSRVQRGRRRLRALFEACCELDVDVRGRVIACEPRAGGPVADCRCR
;
A
#
# COMPACT_ATOMS: atom_id res chain seq x y z
N MET A 1 -13.08 -26.99 4.81
CA MET A 1 -14.11 -26.34 5.67
C MET A 1 -13.42 -25.62 6.84
N HIS A 2 -12.52 -24.67 6.56
CA HIS A 2 -11.71 -23.95 7.58
C HIS A 2 -11.80 -22.42 7.50
N ALA A 3 -12.48 -21.89 6.47
CA ALA A 3 -12.52 -20.45 6.20
C ALA A 3 -13.07 -19.58 7.35
N SER A 4 -14.00 -20.08 8.17
CA SER A 4 -14.52 -19.32 9.33
C SER A 4 -13.47 -19.20 10.44
N ALA A 5 -12.73 -20.27 10.71
CA ALA A 5 -11.69 -20.27 11.75
C ALA A 5 -10.51 -19.37 11.32
N ASP A 6 -10.14 -19.40 10.04
CA ASP A 6 -9.11 -18.51 9.50
C ASP A 6 -9.52 -17.03 9.58
N VAL A 7 -10.80 -16.72 9.33
CA VAL A 7 -11.33 -15.35 9.48
C VAL A 7 -11.29 -14.91 10.94
N ASP A 8 -11.72 -15.74 11.87
CA ASP A 8 -11.70 -15.44 13.31
C ASP A 8 -10.27 -15.23 13.83
N ASP A 9 -9.33 -16.05 13.38
CA ASP A 9 -7.90 -15.93 13.72
C ASP A 9 -7.29 -14.62 13.19
N VAL A 10 -7.59 -14.26 11.94
CA VAL A 10 -7.14 -13.00 11.35
C VAL A 10 -7.76 -11.83 12.10
N LEU A 11 -9.05 -11.86 12.41
CA LEU A 11 -9.72 -10.81 13.17
C LEU A 11 -9.09 -10.62 14.55
N GLN A 12 -8.83 -11.70 15.27
CA GLN A 12 -8.15 -11.65 16.56
C GLN A 12 -6.75 -11.01 16.43
N GLU A 13 -6.00 -11.38 15.39
CA GLU A 13 -4.69 -10.78 15.12
C GLU A 13 -4.78 -9.28 14.81
N VAL A 14 -5.80 -8.84 14.06
CA VAL A 14 -6.08 -7.41 13.83
C VAL A 14 -6.32 -6.69 15.14
N PHE A 15 -7.21 -7.18 16.00
CA PHE A 15 -7.52 -6.54 17.28
C PHE A 15 -6.30 -6.45 18.20
N VAL A 16 -5.49 -7.51 18.29
CA VAL A 16 -4.26 -7.51 19.10
C VAL A 16 -3.26 -6.48 18.56
N ARG A 17 -3.08 -6.40 17.24
CA ARG A 17 -2.18 -5.43 16.60
C ARG A 17 -2.67 -4.00 16.80
N MET A 18 -3.98 -3.76 16.69
CA MET A 18 -4.61 -2.47 16.96
C MET A 18 -4.33 -2.06 18.41
N GLN A 19 -4.66 -2.90 19.40
CA GLN A 19 -4.49 -2.56 20.81
C GLN A 19 -3.02 -2.23 21.16
N ARG A 20 -2.06 -2.98 20.62
CA ARG A 20 -0.62 -2.75 20.85
C ARG A 20 -0.09 -1.49 20.17
N SER A 21 -0.66 -1.15 19.01
CA SER A 21 -0.16 -0.06 18.17
C SER A 21 -0.94 1.25 18.39
N LEU A 22 -2.08 1.20 19.08
CA LEU A 22 -2.94 2.36 19.35
C LEU A 22 -2.18 3.55 19.97
N PRO A 23 -1.24 3.37 20.93
CA PRO A 23 -0.45 4.48 21.47
C PRO A 23 0.46 5.19 20.44
N THR A 24 0.66 4.60 19.26
CA THR A 24 1.46 5.19 18.18
C THR A 24 0.64 6.05 17.22
N LEU A 25 -0.70 6.02 17.33
CA LEU A 25 -1.59 6.87 16.55
C LEU A 25 -1.52 8.29 17.15
N ARG A 26 -1.05 9.25 16.34
CA ARG A 26 -0.82 10.64 16.77
C ARG A 26 -1.96 11.58 16.39
N ASP A 27 -2.93 11.07 15.63
CA ASP A 27 -3.95 11.85 14.95
C ASP A 27 -5.21 10.97 14.82
N ASP A 28 -6.23 11.33 15.59
CA ASP A 28 -7.47 10.54 15.72
C ASP A 28 -8.29 10.55 14.42
N GLU A 29 -8.14 11.59 13.58
CA GLU A 29 -8.79 11.67 12.26
C GLU A 29 -8.28 10.59 11.30
N ARG A 30 -7.09 10.03 11.58
CA ARG A 30 -6.47 8.95 10.81
C ARG A 30 -6.82 7.55 11.32
N PHE A 31 -7.69 7.43 12.33
CA PHE A 31 -8.04 6.14 12.93
C PHE A 31 -8.56 5.14 11.89
N GLY A 32 -9.51 5.54 11.04
CA GLY A 32 -10.08 4.66 10.00
C GLY A 32 -9.04 4.11 9.02
N PRO A 33 -8.28 4.98 8.31
CA PRO A 33 -7.20 4.55 7.42
C PRO A 33 -6.10 3.74 8.14
N TRP A 34 -5.84 4.03 9.41
CA TRP A 34 -4.88 3.27 10.23
C TRP A 34 -5.38 1.86 10.53
N VAL A 35 -6.62 1.68 10.97
CA VAL A 35 -7.25 0.36 11.20
C VAL A 35 -7.25 -0.47 9.92
N TYR A 36 -7.65 0.15 8.80
CA TYR A 36 -7.66 -0.52 7.51
C TYR A 36 -6.27 -1.06 7.13
N ARG A 37 -5.21 -0.27 7.37
CA ARG A 37 -3.83 -0.70 7.14
C ARG A 37 -3.42 -1.86 8.05
N VAL A 38 -3.80 -1.82 9.34
CA VAL A 38 -3.54 -2.92 10.28
C VAL A 38 -4.24 -4.20 9.83
N ALA A 39 -5.50 -4.10 9.42
CA ALA A 39 -6.29 -5.22 8.92
C ALA A 39 -5.71 -5.83 7.64
N ARG A 40 -5.42 -4.98 6.64
CA ARG A 40 -4.81 -5.41 5.37
C ARG A 40 -3.47 -6.10 5.58
N ASN A 41 -2.64 -5.59 6.48
CA ASN A 41 -1.35 -6.21 6.80
C ASN A 41 -1.52 -7.58 7.49
N ALA A 42 -2.52 -7.74 8.37
CA ALA A 42 -2.80 -9.01 9.03
C ALA A 42 -3.29 -10.07 8.04
N VAL A 43 -4.19 -9.70 7.12
CA VAL A 43 -4.66 -10.58 6.03
C VAL A 43 -3.49 -11.01 5.14
N ALA A 44 -2.66 -10.05 4.70
CA ALA A 44 -1.49 -10.35 3.87
C ALA A 44 -0.47 -11.24 4.59
N ASP A 45 -0.23 -11.02 5.89
CA ASP A 45 0.63 -11.88 6.70
C ASP A 45 0.06 -13.29 6.84
N HIS A 46 -1.24 -13.42 7.05
CA HIS A 46 -1.92 -14.72 7.14
C HIS A 46 -1.75 -15.53 5.85
N HIS A 47 -2.06 -14.96 4.68
CA HIS A 47 -1.84 -15.64 3.40
C HIS A 47 -0.37 -16.00 3.16
N ARG A 48 0.58 -15.14 3.55
CA ARG A 48 2.01 -15.45 3.48
C ARG A 48 2.43 -16.61 4.39
N ARG A 49 1.83 -16.75 5.58
CA ARG A 49 2.09 -17.89 6.48
C ARG A 49 1.53 -19.18 5.91
N VAL A 50 0.28 -19.14 5.42
CA VAL A 50 -0.38 -20.30 4.79
C VAL A 50 0.42 -20.78 3.58
N ALA A 51 0.89 -19.87 2.72
CA ALA A 51 1.73 -20.20 1.58
C ALA A 51 3.12 -20.80 1.95
N ARG A 52 3.63 -20.52 3.16
CA ARG A 52 4.92 -21.06 3.65
C ARG A 52 4.78 -22.39 4.41
N HIS A 53 3.58 -22.78 4.79
CA HIS A 53 3.27 -24.06 5.40
C HIS A 53 2.17 -24.76 4.60
N PRO A 54 2.50 -25.41 3.47
CA PRO A 54 1.53 -26.18 2.73
C PRO A 54 1.18 -27.42 3.56
N ILE A 55 0.16 -27.31 4.39
CA ILE A 55 -0.63 -28.49 4.75
C ILE A 55 -1.25 -28.92 3.43
N ALA A 56 -0.97 -30.16 3.01
CA ALA A 56 -1.45 -30.70 1.75
C ALA A 56 -2.98 -30.64 1.73
N ASP A 57 -3.51 -29.64 1.04
CA ASP A 57 -4.90 -29.58 0.58
C ASP A 57 -4.83 -29.42 -0.94
N ASP A 58 -5.14 -30.53 -1.58
CA ASP A 58 -5.24 -30.76 -3.00
C ASP A 58 -6.52 -30.10 -3.52
N GLY A 59 -6.45 -28.79 -3.81
CA GLY A 59 -7.62 -28.08 -4.33
C GLY A 59 -7.44 -26.60 -4.59
N ALA A 60 -6.93 -26.28 -5.78
CA ALA A 60 -7.28 -25.12 -6.59
C ALA A 60 -7.14 -23.67 -6.06
N THR A 61 -6.69 -22.86 -7.01
CA THR A 61 -6.91 -21.41 -7.18
C THR A 61 -6.13 -20.45 -6.27
N ALA A 62 -5.08 -19.90 -6.88
CA ALA A 62 -4.68 -18.52 -6.66
C ALA A 62 -5.89 -17.59 -6.90
N ALA A 63 -6.66 -17.35 -5.84
CA ALA A 63 -7.66 -16.31 -5.83
C ALA A 63 -6.91 -14.98 -5.75
N LEU A 64 -6.75 -14.37 -6.93
CA LEU A 64 -6.66 -12.93 -7.05
C LEU A 64 -7.75 -12.31 -6.17
N LEU A 65 -7.38 -11.24 -5.48
CA LEU A 65 -8.25 -10.45 -4.61
C LEU A 65 -9.54 -10.06 -5.35
N GLU A 66 -10.59 -10.89 -5.23
CA GLU A 66 -11.94 -10.52 -5.63
C GLU A 66 -12.44 -9.52 -4.59
N HIS A 67 -12.41 -8.27 -5.01
CA HIS A 67 -13.00 -7.12 -4.34
C HIS A 67 -14.53 -7.26 -4.40
N ASP A 68 -15.13 -7.80 -3.34
CA ASP A 68 -16.58 -7.84 -3.22
C ASP A 68 -17.05 -6.79 -2.21
N GLY A 69 -17.95 -5.88 -2.64
CA GLY A 69 -18.46 -4.84 -1.75
C GLY A 69 -19.10 -3.58 -2.33
N ARG A 70 -19.71 -3.62 -3.54
CA ARG A 70 -20.90 -2.86 -4.03
C ARG A 70 -21.21 -1.39 -3.64
N ALA A 71 -20.33 -0.63 -2.98
CA ALA A 71 -20.62 0.74 -2.53
C ALA A 71 -19.77 1.85 -3.20
N ASP A 72 -18.76 1.53 -4.02
CA ASP A 72 -17.72 2.51 -4.41
C ASP A 72 -17.35 2.49 -5.91
N ARG A 73 -18.28 2.13 -6.82
CA ARG A 73 -17.96 1.93 -8.25
C ARG A 73 -17.35 3.16 -8.98
N ASP A 74 -17.62 4.38 -8.52
CA ASP A 74 -16.99 5.59 -9.09
C ASP A 74 -15.64 5.94 -8.43
N VAL A 75 -15.43 5.53 -7.17
CA VAL A 75 -14.20 5.81 -6.42
C VAL A 75 -13.09 4.80 -6.75
N THR A 76 -13.47 3.56 -7.11
CA THR A 76 -12.51 2.53 -7.56
C THR A 76 -11.80 2.91 -8.86
N SER A 77 -12.46 3.61 -9.80
CA SER A 77 -11.83 3.90 -11.10
C SER A 77 -10.65 4.86 -10.95
N ALA A 78 -10.76 5.93 -10.15
CA ALA A 78 -9.68 6.89 -9.97
C ALA A 78 -8.46 6.29 -9.25
N GLU A 79 -8.67 5.42 -8.25
CA GLU A 79 -7.58 4.72 -7.57
C GLU A 79 -6.92 3.65 -8.47
N GLU A 80 -7.72 2.92 -9.26
CA GLU A 80 -7.24 1.93 -10.24
C GLU A 80 -6.45 2.58 -11.37
N GLU A 81 -6.95 3.68 -11.93
CA GLU A 81 -6.28 4.49 -12.96
C GLU A 81 -4.95 5.03 -12.42
N LEU A 82 -4.95 5.64 -11.22
CA LEU A 82 -3.72 6.14 -10.62
C LEU A 82 -2.70 5.02 -10.36
N SER A 83 -3.16 3.86 -9.87
CA SER A 83 -2.34 2.69 -9.58
C SER A 83 -1.52 2.23 -10.80
N ALA A 84 -2.11 2.28 -12.00
CA ALA A 84 -1.43 1.92 -13.25
C ALA A 84 -0.18 2.78 -13.51
N TYR A 85 -0.15 4.02 -13.03
CA TYR A 85 0.93 4.97 -13.28
C TYR A 85 1.94 5.09 -12.14
N VAL A 86 1.59 4.65 -10.91
CA VAL A 86 2.49 4.74 -9.74
C VAL A 86 3.87 4.15 -10.02
N ALA A 87 3.96 3.02 -10.71
CA ALA A 87 5.24 2.41 -11.07
C ALA A 87 6.11 3.32 -11.94
N GLY A 88 5.51 4.03 -12.90
CA GLY A 88 6.20 5.00 -13.76
C GLY A 88 6.74 6.19 -12.97
N PHE A 89 5.97 6.73 -12.04
CA PHE A 89 6.44 7.81 -11.16
C PHE A 89 7.53 7.35 -10.19
N VAL A 90 7.43 6.14 -9.64
CA VAL A 90 8.51 5.55 -8.82
C VAL A 90 9.79 5.40 -9.64
N ALA A 91 9.68 5.04 -10.93
CA ALA A 91 10.81 4.95 -11.83
C ALA A 91 11.51 6.29 -12.10
N MET A 92 10.89 7.43 -11.81
CA MET A 92 11.51 8.76 -11.95
C MET A 92 12.34 9.19 -10.72
N LEU A 93 12.25 8.47 -9.60
CA LEU A 93 12.96 8.82 -8.35
C LEU A 93 14.44 8.44 -8.39
N ASP A 94 15.28 9.14 -7.64
CA ASP A 94 16.70 8.77 -7.48
C ASP A 94 16.90 7.41 -6.77
N THR A 95 18.03 6.76 -7.04
CA THR A 95 18.38 5.38 -6.62
C THR A 95 18.82 5.21 -5.16
N PRO A 96 18.31 5.97 -4.18
CA PRO A 96 18.04 5.28 -2.91
C PRO A 96 16.55 5.25 -2.58
N TYR A 97 15.73 6.00 -3.29
CA TYR A 97 14.30 6.13 -3.01
C TYR A 97 13.48 5.23 -3.92
N ARG A 98 13.84 5.17 -5.20
CA ARG A 98 13.25 4.24 -6.18
C ARG A 98 13.30 2.81 -5.67
N GLU A 99 14.50 2.31 -5.39
CA GLU A 99 14.70 0.92 -4.91
C GLU A 99 13.92 0.63 -3.62
N ALA A 100 13.95 1.58 -2.66
CA ALA A 100 13.23 1.43 -1.41
C ALA A 100 11.72 1.29 -1.64
N LEU A 101 11.12 2.14 -2.48
CA LEU A 101 9.68 2.09 -2.77
C LEU A 101 9.30 0.90 -3.66
N THR A 102 10.15 0.52 -4.62
CA THR A 102 9.92 -0.66 -5.45
C THR A 102 9.81 -1.90 -4.57
N LEU A 103 10.82 -2.17 -3.72
CA LEU A 103 10.80 -3.32 -2.84
C LEU A 103 9.62 -3.29 -1.87
N THR A 104 9.33 -2.14 -1.24
CA THR A 104 8.37 -2.12 -0.13
C THR A 104 6.92 -1.90 -0.53
N GLU A 105 6.66 -1.05 -1.52
CA GLU A 105 5.30 -0.67 -1.92
C GLU A 105 4.83 -1.42 -3.17
N LEU A 106 5.72 -1.67 -4.14
CA LEU A 106 5.35 -2.37 -5.39
C LEU A 106 5.45 -3.89 -5.22
N GLU A 107 6.53 -4.38 -4.61
CA GLU A 107 6.76 -5.82 -4.40
C GLU A 107 6.27 -6.33 -3.03
N GLY A 108 5.86 -5.44 -2.12
CA GLY A 108 5.29 -5.80 -0.82
C GLY A 108 6.28 -6.42 0.17
N THR A 109 7.58 -6.25 -0.07
CA THR A 109 8.66 -6.70 0.82
C THR A 109 8.68 -5.86 2.10
N SER A 110 8.89 -6.49 3.26
CA SER A 110 8.99 -5.72 4.51
C SER A 110 10.20 -4.78 4.49
N GLN A 111 10.11 -3.63 5.17
CA GLN A 111 11.25 -2.70 5.28
C GLN A 111 12.48 -3.35 5.94
N ALA A 112 12.29 -4.28 6.86
CA ALA A 112 13.38 -5.05 7.45
C ALA A 112 14.07 -5.92 6.40
N GLU A 113 13.29 -6.62 5.58
CA GLU A 113 13.82 -7.48 4.52
C GLU A 113 14.52 -6.70 3.41
N ALA A 114 13.89 -5.62 2.94
CA ALA A 114 14.49 -4.72 1.96
C ALA A 114 15.81 -4.13 2.47
N ALA A 115 15.91 -3.82 3.77
CA ALA A 115 17.14 -3.31 4.37
C ALA A 115 18.27 -4.35 4.29
N ARG A 116 17.97 -5.64 4.54
CA ARG A 116 18.94 -6.74 4.40
C ARG A 116 19.38 -6.92 2.96
N LEU A 117 18.43 -6.94 2.02
CA LEU A 117 18.70 -7.09 0.58
C LEU A 117 19.61 -5.98 0.04
N MET A 118 19.40 -4.74 0.49
CA MET A 118 20.17 -3.58 0.05
C MET A 118 21.43 -3.29 0.88
N GLY A 119 21.75 -4.14 1.87
CA GLY A 119 22.95 -3.96 2.71
C GLY A 119 22.94 -2.67 3.54
N VAL A 120 21.76 -2.21 4.00
CA VAL A 120 21.63 -0.98 4.81
C VAL A 120 20.93 -1.22 6.15
N SER A 121 21.07 -0.28 7.08
CA SER A 121 20.34 -0.37 8.35
C SER A 121 18.83 -0.20 8.17
N LEU A 122 18.03 -0.80 9.05
CA LEU A 122 16.58 -0.61 9.07
C LEU A 122 16.19 0.87 9.21
N SER A 123 16.95 1.64 10.00
CA SER A 123 16.74 3.09 10.15
C SER A 123 16.95 3.83 8.83
N ALA A 124 18.03 3.49 8.10
CA ALA A 124 18.29 4.05 6.78
C ALA A 124 17.18 3.70 5.77
N MET A 125 16.69 2.45 5.79
CA MET A 125 15.57 2.01 4.94
C MET A 125 14.28 2.77 5.25
N LYS A 126 13.88 2.88 6.53
CA LYS A 126 12.73 3.70 6.97
C LYS A 126 12.82 5.13 6.44
N SER A 127 14.02 5.74 6.57
CA SER A 127 14.28 7.09 6.11
C SER A 127 14.20 7.23 4.57
N ARG A 128 14.68 6.21 3.83
CA ARG A 128 14.56 6.16 2.36
C ARG A 128 13.10 6.05 1.92
N VAL A 129 12.31 5.16 2.51
CA VAL A 129 10.87 5.03 2.20
C VAL A 129 10.13 6.34 2.48
N GLN A 130 10.35 6.95 3.66
CA GLN A 130 9.69 8.21 4.01
C GLN A 130 10.02 9.34 3.03
N ARG A 131 11.30 9.50 2.68
CA ARG A 131 11.74 10.53 1.72
C ARG A 131 11.27 10.21 0.30
N GLY A 132 11.24 8.94 -0.08
CA GLY A 132 10.70 8.48 -1.35
C GLY A 132 9.23 8.86 -1.48
N ARG A 133 8.40 8.56 -0.48
CA ARG A 133 6.98 8.94 -0.46
C ARG A 133 6.76 10.45 -0.62
N ARG A 134 7.60 11.27 0.03
CA ARG A 134 7.54 12.74 -0.11
C ARG A 134 7.89 13.21 -1.52
N ARG A 135 8.93 12.64 -2.13
CA ARG A 135 9.31 12.97 -3.51
C ARG A 135 8.26 12.49 -4.52
N LEU A 136 7.73 11.28 -4.32
CA LEU A 136 6.68 10.72 -5.16
C LEU A 136 5.44 11.62 -5.14
N ARG A 137 5.02 12.06 -3.96
CA ARG A 137 3.95 13.06 -3.80
C ARG A 137 4.23 14.34 -4.60
N ALA A 138 5.42 14.91 -4.48
CA ALA A 138 5.78 16.12 -5.21
C ALA A 138 5.76 15.93 -6.73
N LEU A 139 6.15 14.75 -7.23
CA LEU A 139 6.03 14.41 -8.65
C LEU A 139 4.57 14.34 -9.10
N PHE A 140 3.71 13.71 -8.30
CA PHE A 140 2.27 13.67 -8.58
C PHE A 140 1.66 15.07 -8.56
N GLU A 141 1.94 15.90 -7.55
CA GLU A 141 1.43 17.28 -7.45
C GLU A 141 1.95 18.21 -8.56
N ALA A 142 3.12 17.90 -9.14
CA ALA A 142 3.66 18.62 -10.29
C ALA A 142 3.03 18.19 -11.62
N CYS A 143 2.58 16.94 -11.72
CA CYS A 143 2.01 16.35 -12.93
C CYS A 143 0.48 16.51 -12.98
N CYS A 144 -0.19 16.27 -11.85
CA CYS A 144 -1.64 16.07 -11.78
C CYS A 144 -2.24 16.92 -10.65
N GLU A 145 -3.47 17.35 -10.88
CA GLU A 145 -4.35 17.87 -9.84
C GLU A 145 -5.09 16.68 -9.22
N LEU A 146 -4.82 16.45 -7.93
CA LEU A 146 -5.37 15.34 -7.17
C LEU A 146 -6.43 15.88 -6.21
N ASP A 147 -7.67 15.48 -6.41
CA ASP A 147 -8.73 15.69 -5.42
C ASP A 147 -8.71 14.53 -4.44
N VAL A 148 -8.57 14.87 -3.16
CA VAL A 148 -8.55 13.89 -2.07
C VAL A 148 -9.69 14.13 -1.09
N ASP A 149 -10.32 13.06 -0.63
CA ASP A 149 -11.35 13.14 0.41
C ASP A 149 -10.73 13.49 1.78
N VAL A 150 -11.58 13.76 2.77
CA VAL A 150 -11.17 14.02 4.16
C VAL A 150 -10.40 12.86 4.82
N ARG A 151 -10.41 11.67 4.20
CA ARG A 151 -9.69 10.46 4.64
C ARG A 151 -8.39 10.25 3.85
N GLY A 152 -8.08 11.14 2.90
CA GLY A 152 -6.91 11.09 2.04
C GLY A 152 -6.99 10.08 0.89
N ARG A 153 -8.18 9.62 0.52
CA ARG A 153 -8.41 8.80 -0.68
C ARG A 153 -8.52 9.68 -1.92
N VAL A 154 -8.06 9.18 -3.05
CA VAL A 154 -8.08 9.93 -4.32
C VAL A 154 -9.48 9.80 -4.92
N ILE A 155 -10.16 10.93 -5.11
CA ILE A 155 -11.48 11.02 -5.75
C ILE A 155 -11.32 11.30 -7.24
N ALA A 156 -10.37 12.16 -7.61
CA ALA A 156 -10.09 12.51 -9.00
C ALA A 156 -8.60 12.79 -9.21
N CYS A 157 -8.12 12.51 -10.42
CA CYS A 157 -6.75 12.76 -10.86
C CYS A 157 -6.78 13.30 -12.28
N GLU A 158 -6.56 14.59 -12.46
CA GLU A 158 -6.54 15.24 -13.76
C GLU A 158 -5.14 15.76 -14.11
N PRO A 159 -4.67 15.62 -15.36
CA PRO A 159 -3.37 16.15 -15.74
C PRO A 159 -3.35 17.68 -15.66
N ARG A 160 -2.33 18.25 -15.02
CA ARG A 160 -2.20 19.69 -14.84
C ARG A 160 -1.82 20.36 -16.16
N ALA A 161 -2.68 21.26 -16.64
CA ALA A 161 -2.40 22.07 -17.83
C ALA A 161 -1.18 22.98 -17.61
N GLY A 162 -0.13 22.82 -18.42
CA GLY A 162 1.07 23.67 -18.36
C GLY A 162 2.02 23.38 -17.19
N GLY A 163 1.92 22.20 -16.57
CA GLY A 163 2.86 21.76 -15.54
C GLY A 163 4.31 21.59 -16.06
N PRO A 164 5.31 21.52 -15.16
CA PRO A 164 6.72 21.33 -15.53
C PRO A 164 7.01 19.94 -16.15
N VAL A 165 6.06 19.02 -16.10
CA VAL A 165 6.16 17.67 -16.69
C VAL A 165 5.51 17.70 -18.08
N ALA A 166 6.35 17.77 -19.12
CA ALA A 166 5.90 17.98 -20.50
C ALA A 166 5.05 16.83 -21.10
N ASP A 167 5.13 15.62 -20.54
CA ASP A 167 4.35 14.44 -20.96
C ASP A 167 3.71 13.79 -19.73
N CYS A 168 2.84 14.55 -19.05
CA CYS A 168 2.13 14.03 -17.90
C CYS A 168 1.08 13.00 -18.34
N ARG A 169 1.28 11.73 -17.93
CA ARG A 169 0.44 10.59 -18.30
C ARG A 169 -0.29 9.98 -17.11
N CYS A 170 -0.89 10.78 -16.24
CA CYS A 170 -1.74 10.25 -15.16
C CYS A 170 -3.14 9.86 -15.64
N ARG A 171 -3.24 9.33 -16.86
CA ARG A 171 -4.47 8.86 -17.50
C ARG A 171 -4.18 7.72 -18.45
#